data_AF-A0A078K3W0-F1
#
_entry.id   AF-A0A078K3W0-F1
#
_cell.length_a   1.000
_cell.length_b   1.000
_cell.length_c   1.000
_cell.angle_alpha   90.00
_cell.angle_beta   90.00
_cell.angle_gamma   90.00
#
_symmetry.space_group_name_H-M   'P 1'
#
loop_
_entity.id
_entity.type
_entity.pdbx_description
1 polymer ?
#
loop_
_entity_poly.entity_id
_entity_poly.type
_entity_poly.pdbx_seq_one_letter_code
_entity_poly.pdbx_strand_id
1 'polypeptide(L)'
;MLEYMRERKKYGNNIPKSLSSKINKSKIIQKNICSNYKTIKIIDIYENLPFNQLNNERTKIKEIILAKDVIVVLLISGISRAYDIISGLFLCEINPNTFSVVHTIVYNTYNNTLIVAYASFPAHLQCKIINYNDLKVGKTNSSELGTLFEKVILSHPAFFEFCETNGRIGAANLNTNSYTFWDMKTYEKVFEIAEEFQEIRVSDGLVAMFKQPINSTIPLALFDIENGERLVDTTISILPRREMQFLELLVSKLLIKQEGSSLRIYDLLKKTRQKVKNTYAFQPTAFVFYDHPSPINGKVYNNEISKKFFTISNDLIEFWDLDSFMLRKMYSIYVPGLRDPDLCNHSLMAEILCLYSSNAFEKIKKYENLFKYNDCGHVKNNKLEENGIYKELKDNENNVLYKNIKNNKLKININKEKLDFGALLFFSLNDGEFLSYISENVCGNSVEVLASNNNMTTIICGDDQGFVRILRNNPKFDDFEIREENSMRNINDKKEYNNELMVSEQLYIEEEEEEEEDDDDGKKKIYQIKRKKTEYYKNELLKKLKTIDLCDSNYEHKQV
;
A
#
# COMPACT_ATOMS: atom_id res chain seq x y z
N MET A 1 -9.51 -30.29 15.62
CA MET A 1 -10.87 -30.67 16.12
C MET A 1 -10.87 -32.02 16.83
N LEU A 2 -10.39 -33.11 16.21
CA LEU A 2 -10.38 -34.46 16.81
C LEU A 2 -9.61 -34.57 18.15
N GLU A 3 -8.47 -33.88 18.31
CA GLU A 3 -7.77 -33.78 19.61
C GLU A 3 -8.66 -33.19 20.71
N TYR A 4 -9.34 -32.08 20.42
CA TYR A 4 -10.25 -31.40 21.35
C TYR A 4 -11.37 -32.32 21.86
N MET A 5 -11.84 -33.26 21.03
CA MET A 5 -12.81 -34.29 21.44
C MET A 5 -12.18 -35.39 22.31
N ARG A 6 -10.93 -35.77 22.07
CA ARG A 6 -10.18 -36.70 22.92
C ARG A 6 -9.87 -36.09 24.29
N GLU A 7 -9.52 -34.81 24.34
CA GLU A 7 -9.19 -34.10 25.58
C GLU A 7 -10.42 -33.84 26.44
N ARG A 8 -11.57 -33.44 25.84
CA ARG A 8 -12.85 -33.36 26.56
C ARG A 8 -13.28 -34.70 27.18
N LYS A 9 -13.02 -35.83 26.50
CA LYS A 9 -13.27 -37.16 27.10
C LYS A 9 -12.37 -37.46 28.31
N LYS A 10 -11.20 -36.82 28.43
CA LYS A 10 -10.22 -37.07 29.50
C LYS A 10 -10.36 -36.13 30.70
N TYR A 11 -10.76 -34.87 30.47
CA TYR A 11 -10.82 -33.82 31.51
C TYR A 11 -12.24 -33.23 31.73
N GLY A 12 -13.24 -33.66 30.96
CA GLY A 12 -14.60 -33.15 31.05
C GLY A 12 -14.68 -31.65 30.75
N ASN A 13 -15.44 -30.92 31.57
CA ASN A 13 -15.55 -29.46 31.48
C ASN A 13 -14.36 -28.72 32.14
N ASN A 14 -13.53 -29.41 32.92
CA ASN A 14 -12.42 -28.83 33.69
C ASN A 14 -11.08 -29.13 33.02
N ILE A 15 -10.86 -28.57 31.83
CA ILE A 15 -9.56 -28.61 31.16
C ILE A 15 -8.55 -27.82 32.02
N PRO A 16 -7.40 -28.40 32.43
CA PRO A 16 -6.41 -27.69 33.23
C PRO A 16 -5.88 -26.43 32.52
N LYS A 17 -5.65 -25.34 33.28
CA LYS A 17 -5.17 -24.05 32.72
C LYS A 17 -3.86 -24.18 31.91
N SER A 18 -3.02 -25.16 32.23
CA SER A 18 -1.77 -25.50 31.53
C SER A 18 -1.95 -26.27 30.22
N LEU A 19 -3.16 -26.77 29.94
CA LEU A 19 -3.55 -27.39 28.66
C LEU A 19 -4.34 -26.41 27.79
N SER A 20 -5.23 -25.60 28.39
CA SER A 20 -5.93 -24.53 27.65
C SER A 20 -4.99 -23.45 27.10
N SER A 21 -3.80 -23.28 27.69
CA SER A 21 -2.77 -22.34 27.21
C SER A 21 -2.00 -22.82 25.96
N LYS A 22 -2.06 -24.11 25.60
CA LYS A 22 -1.31 -24.65 24.45
C LYS A 22 -1.96 -24.41 23.09
N ILE A 23 -3.23 -24.04 23.06
CA ILE A 23 -3.96 -23.74 21.82
C ILE A 23 -4.38 -22.27 21.83
N ASN A 24 -3.44 -21.38 21.50
CA ASN A 24 -3.76 -19.99 21.28
C ASN A 24 -4.64 -19.87 20.02
N LYS A 25 -5.91 -19.45 20.20
CA LYS A 25 -6.88 -19.33 19.11
C LYS A 25 -6.44 -18.33 18.04
N SER A 26 -5.75 -17.24 18.41
CA SER A 26 -5.23 -16.28 17.42
C SER A 26 -4.21 -16.95 16.49
N LYS A 27 -3.27 -17.73 17.03
CA LYS A 27 -2.27 -18.47 16.24
C LYS A 27 -2.86 -19.48 15.26
N ILE A 28 -3.99 -20.12 15.58
CA ILE A 28 -4.71 -20.96 14.61
C ILE A 28 -5.32 -20.11 13.50
N ILE A 29 -5.95 -18.99 13.84
CA ILE A 29 -6.52 -18.06 12.86
C ILE A 29 -5.40 -17.53 11.95
N GLN A 30 -4.28 -17.08 12.51
CA GLN A 30 -3.10 -16.63 11.78
C GLN A 30 -2.56 -17.70 10.83
N LYS A 31 -2.33 -18.93 11.29
CA LYS A 31 -1.83 -20.01 10.42
C LYS A 31 -2.81 -20.37 9.30
N ASN A 32 -4.12 -20.27 9.53
CA ASN A 32 -5.11 -20.38 8.47
C ASN A 32 -5.04 -19.19 7.48
N ILE A 33 -4.88 -17.96 7.98
CA ILE A 33 -4.70 -16.73 7.19
C ILE A 33 -3.41 -16.78 6.34
N CYS A 34 -2.36 -17.44 6.81
CA CYS A 34 -1.09 -17.62 6.07
C CYS A 34 -1.03 -18.90 5.22
N SER A 35 -2.14 -19.63 5.06
CA SER A 35 -2.21 -20.89 4.28
C SER A 35 -2.99 -20.72 2.97
N ASN A 36 -2.84 -21.68 2.05
CA ASN A 36 -3.69 -21.85 0.87
C ASN A 36 -3.85 -20.62 -0.05
N TYR A 37 -2.82 -19.78 -0.14
CA TYR A 37 -2.77 -18.73 -1.14
C TYR A 37 -2.61 -19.31 -2.55
N LYS A 38 -3.36 -18.73 -3.50
CA LYS A 38 -3.21 -18.97 -4.92
C LYS A 38 -3.17 -17.65 -5.67
N THR A 39 -2.33 -17.57 -6.69
CA THR A 39 -2.38 -16.49 -7.69
C THR A 39 -3.70 -16.63 -8.44
N ILE A 40 -4.59 -15.64 -8.30
CA ILE A 40 -5.88 -15.63 -8.99
C ILE A 40 -5.81 -14.85 -10.31
N LYS A 41 -4.93 -13.86 -10.39
CA LYS A 41 -4.72 -13.01 -11.56
C LYS A 41 -3.26 -12.58 -11.66
N ILE A 42 -2.82 -12.38 -12.89
CA ILE A 42 -1.58 -11.69 -13.24
C ILE A 42 -1.99 -10.57 -14.20
N ILE A 43 -1.55 -9.35 -13.92
CA ILE A 43 -1.82 -8.14 -14.71
C ILE A 43 -0.48 -7.66 -15.27
N ASP A 44 -0.43 -7.35 -16.55
CA ASP A 44 0.70 -6.66 -17.17
C ASP A 44 0.36 -5.17 -17.28
N ILE A 45 1.09 -4.30 -16.58
CA ILE A 45 0.78 -2.86 -16.54
C ILE A 45 0.99 -2.18 -17.91
N TYR A 46 1.87 -2.77 -18.73
CA TYR A 46 2.16 -2.33 -20.10
C TYR A 46 1.16 -2.86 -21.12
N GLU A 47 0.21 -3.72 -20.74
CA GLU A 47 -0.88 -4.11 -21.64
C GLU A 47 -1.71 -2.89 -22.02
N ASN A 48 -2.04 -2.77 -23.32
CA ASN A 48 -2.79 -1.65 -23.87
C ASN A 48 -2.17 -0.25 -23.57
N LEU A 49 -0.87 -0.17 -23.32
CA LEU A 49 -0.15 1.10 -23.20
C LEU A 49 0.13 1.67 -24.60
N PRO A 50 -0.24 2.93 -24.91
CA PRO A 50 -0.07 3.47 -26.25
C PRO A 50 1.42 3.61 -26.59
N PHE A 51 1.82 3.11 -27.77
CA PHE A 51 3.20 3.04 -28.27
C PHE A 51 3.99 4.38 -28.32
N ASN A 52 3.35 5.51 -28.03
CA ASN A 52 3.92 6.85 -28.13
C ASN A 52 4.31 7.48 -26.77
N GLN A 53 4.13 6.80 -25.64
CA GLN A 53 4.70 7.23 -24.36
C GLN A 53 6.17 6.75 -24.23
N LEU A 54 7.04 7.63 -23.73
CA LEU A 54 8.51 7.55 -23.77
C LEU A 54 9.13 6.22 -23.30
N ASN A 55 10.14 5.76 -24.04
CA ASN A 55 10.99 4.58 -23.82
C ASN A 55 10.26 3.26 -23.52
N ASN A 56 10.29 2.33 -24.49
CA ASN A 56 9.73 0.97 -24.42
C ASN A 56 10.38 0.03 -23.36
N GLU A 57 11.19 0.57 -22.44
CA GLU A 57 11.79 -0.23 -21.37
C GLU A 57 10.79 -0.42 -20.22
N ARG A 58 10.59 -1.67 -19.83
CA ARG A 58 9.81 -2.01 -18.65
C ARG A 58 10.54 -1.48 -17.42
N THR A 59 9.81 -0.77 -16.57
CA THR A 59 10.31 -0.21 -15.31
C THR A 59 9.66 -0.93 -14.13
N LYS A 60 10.41 -1.02 -13.03
CA LYS A 60 9.91 -1.66 -11.81
C LYS A 60 8.70 -0.93 -11.24
N ILE A 61 7.80 -1.70 -10.64
CA ILE A 61 6.71 -1.15 -9.83
C ILE A 61 7.32 -0.43 -8.62
N LYS A 62 6.78 0.75 -8.32
CA LYS A 62 7.19 1.61 -7.21
C LYS A 62 6.24 1.50 -6.03
N GLU A 63 4.93 1.64 -6.28
CA GLU A 63 3.90 1.60 -5.24
C GLU A 63 2.68 0.81 -5.73
N ILE A 64 2.02 0.10 -4.82
CA ILE A 64 0.73 -0.56 -5.05
C ILE A 64 -0.24 -0.13 -3.96
N ILE A 65 -1.36 0.47 -4.36
CA ILE A 65 -2.36 1.05 -3.47
C ILE A 65 -3.65 0.23 -3.58
N LEU A 66 -4.17 -0.20 -2.43
CA LEU A 66 -5.40 -0.98 -2.32
C LEU A 66 -6.59 -0.08 -1.92
N ALA A 67 -7.31 0.42 -2.92
CA ALA A 67 -8.52 1.22 -2.75
C ALA A 67 -9.77 0.33 -2.81
N LYS A 68 -10.05 -0.40 -1.71
CA LYS A 68 -11.14 -1.40 -1.59
C LYS A 68 -11.07 -2.53 -2.62
N ASP A 69 -11.81 -2.41 -3.71
CA ASP A 69 -11.84 -3.36 -4.83
C ASP A 69 -11.11 -2.86 -6.08
N VAL A 70 -10.51 -1.67 -6.01
CA VAL A 70 -9.60 -1.15 -7.04
C VAL A 70 -8.15 -1.28 -6.55
N ILE A 71 -7.27 -1.76 -7.42
CA ILE A 71 -5.83 -1.69 -7.27
C ILE A 71 -5.35 -0.52 -8.11
N VAL A 72 -4.54 0.38 -7.53
CA VAL A 72 -3.78 1.38 -8.28
C VAL A 72 -2.30 1.01 -8.22
N VAL A 73 -1.63 1.06 -9.36
CA VAL A 73 -0.24 0.62 -9.52
C VAL A 73 0.56 1.77 -10.11
N LEU A 74 1.63 2.17 -9.43
CA LEU A 74 2.55 3.24 -9.84
C LEU A 74 3.90 2.62 -10.22
N LEU A 75 4.40 2.95 -11.40
CA LEU A 75 5.73 2.57 -11.89
C LEU A 75 6.78 3.64 -11.52
N ILE A 76 8.08 3.28 -11.52
CA ILE A 76 9.16 4.25 -11.34
C ILE A 76 9.21 5.32 -12.45
N SER A 77 8.69 5.03 -13.64
CA SER A 77 8.49 6.02 -14.71
C SER A 77 7.47 7.12 -14.36
N GLY A 78 6.72 6.99 -13.26
CA GLY A 78 5.63 7.89 -12.89
C GLY A 78 4.31 7.63 -13.62
N ILE A 79 4.24 6.57 -14.43
CA ILE A 79 2.99 6.06 -15.02
C ILE A 79 2.18 5.35 -13.92
N SER A 80 0.91 5.69 -13.78
CA SER A 80 -0.01 5.09 -12.82
C SER A 80 -1.32 4.64 -13.46
N ARG A 81 -1.76 3.43 -13.12
CA ARG A 81 -2.92 2.75 -13.72
C ARG A 81 -3.76 2.03 -12.69
N ALA A 82 -5.07 2.00 -12.91
CA ALA A 82 -6.05 1.36 -12.02
C ALA A 82 -6.70 0.13 -12.65
N TYR A 83 -6.97 -0.89 -11.81
CA TYR A 83 -7.51 -2.18 -12.18
C TYR A 83 -8.52 -2.67 -11.15
N ASP A 84 -9.57 -3.38 -11.58
CA ASP A 84 -10.49 -4.06 -10.68
C ASP A 84 -9.87 -5.36 -10.12
N ILE A 85 -9.93 -5.55 -8.80
CA ILE A 85 -9.24 -6.63 -8.08
C ILE A 85 -9.82 -8.03 -8.35
N ILE A 86 -11.06 -8.12 -8.82
CA ILE A 86 -11.79 -9.38 -9.00
C ILE A 86 -11.60 -9.89 -10.43
N SER A 87 -11.93 -9.04 -11.40
CA SER A 87 -11.83 -9.32 -12.83
C SER A 87 -10.41 -9.19 -13.37
N GLY A 88 -9.58 -8.33 -12.77
CA GLY A 88 -8.27 -7.93 -13.30
C GLY A 88 -8.34 -6.97 -14.49
N LEU A 89 -9.52 -6.42 -14.79
CA LEU A 89 -9.71 -5.50 -15.92
C LEU A 89 -9.08 -4.13 -15.63
N PHE A 90 -8.44 -3.56 -16.66
CA PHE A 90 -8.00 -2.17 -16.66
C PHE A 90 -9.21 -1.23 -16.58
N LEU A 91 -9.12 -0.22 -15.70
CA LEU A 91 -10.16 0.79 -15.49
C LEU A 91 -9.77 2.12 -16.14
N CYS A 92 -8.59 2.66 -15.80
CA CYS A 92 -8.12 3.95 -16.31
C CYS A 92 -6.62 4.19 -16.02
N GLU A 93 -6.06 5.16 -16.75
CA GLU A 93 -4.78 5.80 -16.44
C GLU A 93 -5.02 6.97 -15.46
N ILE A 94 -4.18 7.10 -14.44
CA ILE A 94 -4.38 8.01 -13.31
C ILE A 94 -3.65 9.35 -13.49
N ASN A 95 -2.62 9.37 -14.34
CA ASN A 95 -1.84 10.56 -14.68
C ASN A 95 -2.78 11.71 -15.11
N PRO A 96 -2.71 12.90 -14.47
CA PRO A 96 -3.62 14.01 -14.78
C PRO A 96 -3.56 14.51 -16.22
N ASN A 97 -2.41 14.36 -16.88
CA ASN A 97 -2.18 14.56 -18.31
C ASN A 97 -0.96 13.73 -18.75
N THR A 98 -0.68 13.71 -20.06
CA THR A 98 0.39 12.92 -20.69
C THR A 98 1.83 13.31 -20.31
N PHE A 99 2.03 14.47 -19.68
CA PHE A 99 3.34 14.98 -19.26
C PHE A 99 3.53 14.98 -17.73
N SER A 100 2.47 14.70 -16.97
CA SER A 100 2.53 14.64 -15.51
C SER A 100 3.17 13.35 -15.03
N VAL A 101 4.22 13.48 -14.21
CA VAL A 101 4.89 12.36 -13.54
C VAL A 101 4.28 12.20 -12.16
N VAL A 102 3.60 11.07 -11.90
CA VAL A 102 3.05 10.79 -10.57
C VAL A 102 4.18 10.38 -9.63
N HIS A 103 4.26 11.03 -8.46
CA HIS A 103 5.29 10.77 -7.46
C HIS A 103 4.84 9.76 -6.41
N THR A 104 3.61 9.87 -5.90
CA THR A 104 3.02 8.94 -4.93
C THR A 104 1.50 9.06 -4.93
N ILE A 105 0.81 8.03 -4.43
CA ILE A 105 -0.65 7.99 -4.37
C ILE A 105 -1.09 7.52 -2.99
N VAL A 106 -2.07 8.21 -2.41
CA VAL A 106 -2.65 7.85 -1.10
C VAL A 106 -4.13 7.59 -1.25
N TYR A 107 -4.58 6.39 -0.84
CA TYR A 107 -6.01 6.12 -0.69
C TYR A 107 -6.50 6.67 0.65
N ASN A 108 -7.32 7.71 0.60
CA ASN A 108 -7.84 8.38 1.78
C ASN A 108 -9.13 7.70 2.27
N THR A 109 -8.99 6.93 3.35
CA THR A 109 -10.09 6.15 3.94
C THR A 109 -11.16 7.04 4.60
N TYR A 110 -10.84 8.27 4.99
CA TYR A 110 -11.77 9.17 5.70
C TYR A 110 -12.98 9.60 4.87
N ASN A 111 -12.77 9.86 3.58
CA ASN A 111 -13.81 10.34 2.66
C ASN A 111 -13.91 9.52 1.35
N ASN A 112 -13.16 8.41 1.24
CA ASN A 112 -13.13 7.53 0.06
C ASN A 112 -12.67 8.24 -1.22
N THR A 113 -11.57 8.99 -1.13
CA THR A 113 -10.93 9.62 -2.29
C THR A 113 -9.50 9.10 -2.47
N LEU A 114 -8.94 9.32 -3.65
CA LEU A 114 -7.57 9.02 -3.99
C LEU A 114 -6.82 10.34 -4.16
N ILE A 115 -5.77 10.56 -3.36
CA ILE A 115 -4.87 11.70 -3.49
C ILE A 115 -3.75 11.27 -4.43
N VAL A 116 -3.62 11.92 -5.58
CA VAL A 116 -2.56 11.71 -6.56
C VAL A 116 -1.60 12.88 -6.46
N ALA A 117 -0.40 12.67 -5.92
CA ALA A 117 0.65 13.68 -5.87
C ALA A 117 1.54 13.54 -7.11
N TYR A 118 1.69 14.62 -7.88
CA TYR A 118 2.35 14.60 -9.19
C TYR A 118 3.16 15.87 -9.44
N ALA A 119 4.13 15.77 -10.34
CA ALA A 119 4.81 16.93 -10.91
C ALA A 119 4.25 17.23 -12.30
N SER A 120 4.02 18.51 -12.56
CA SER A 120 3.79 19.05 -13.91
C SER A 120 5.06 19.69 -14.45
N PHE A 121 5.06 20.12 -15.72
CA PHE A 121 6.09 21.02 -16.25
C PHE A 121 5.56 22.48 -16.23
N PRO A 122 6.32 23.48 -15.76
CA PRO A 122 7.60 23.35 -15.02
C PRO A 122 7.41 22.66 -13.66
N ALA A 123 8.50 22.10 -13.12
CA ALA A 123 8.55 21.08 -12.05
C ALA A 123 7.98 21.49 -10.67
N HIS A 124 6.69 21.78 -10.61
CA HIS A 124 5.93 22.05 -9.40
C HIS A 124 5.21 20.79 -8.93
N LEU A 125 5.21 20.55 -7.62
CA LEU A 125 4.40 19.50 -7.01
C LEU A 125 2.96 20.00 -6.82
N GLN A 126 2.01 19.17 -7.25
CA GLN A 126 0.58 19.40 -7.21
C GLN A 126 -0.13 18.14 -6.69
N CYS A 127 -1.38 18.28 -6.27
CA CYS A 127 -2.24 17.15 -5.91
C CYS A 127 -3.53 17.18 -6.72
N LYS A 128 -4.04 16.00 -7.07
CA LYS A 128 -5.38 15.79 -7.64
C LYS A 128 -6.16 14.79 -6.78
N ILE A 129 -7.43 15.08 -6.52
CA ILE A 129 -8.33 14.30 -5.67
C ILE A 129 -9.35 13.61 -6.57
N ILE A 130 -9.35 12.28 -6.61
CA ILE A 130 -10.30 11.49 -7.42
C ILE A 130 -11.26 10.76 -6.48
N ASN A 131 -12.57 10.80 -6.75
CA ASN A 131 -13.53 9.98 -5.99
C ASN A 131 -13.32 8.50 -6.28
N TYR A 132 -13.31 7.64 -5.26
CA TYR A 132 -13.27 6.19 -5.45
C TYR A 132 -14.43 5.66 -6.33
N ASN A 133 -15.62 6.26 -6.24
CA ASN A 133 -16.77 5.86 -7.06
C ASN A 133 -16.57 6.17 -8.56
N ASP A 134 -15.89 7.26 -8.89
CA ASP A 134 -15.52 7.62 -10.27
C ASP A 134 -14.39 6.71 -10.78
N LEU A 135 -13.37 6.50 -9.95
CA LEU A 135 -12.24 5.61 -10.22
C LEU A 135 -12.71 4.19 -10.58
N LYS A 136 -13.68 3.65 -9.83
CA LYS A 136 -14.26 2.32 -10.06
C LYS A 136 -14.96 2.16 -11.42
N VAL A 137 -15.39 3.25 -12.05
CA VAL A 137 -15.99 3.26 -13.40
C VAL A 137 -15.05 3.83 -14.46
N GLY A 138 -13.73 3.88 -14.19
CA GLY A 138 -12.71 4.33 -15.13
C GLY A 138 -12.64 5.85 -15.31
N LYS A 139 -13.22 6.64 -14.39
CA LYS A 139 -13.20 8.12 -14.44
C LYS A 139 -12.19 8.69 -13.46
N THR A 140 -11.44 9.68 -13.91
CA THR A 140 -10.41 10.38 -13.12
C THR A 140 -10.67 11.87 -12.99
N ASN A 141 -11.94 12.27 -12.99
CA ASN A 141 -12.34 13.66 -12.74
C ASN A 141 -11.94 14.08 -11.32
N SER A 142 -11.63 15.37 -11.13
CA SER A 142 -11.45 15.96 -9.81
C SER A 142 -12.72 15.81 -8.98
N SER A 143 -12.57 15.54 -7.68
CA SER A 143 -13.66 15.51 -6.71
C SER A 143 -14.22 16.91 -6.48
N GLU A 144 -15.48 16.99 -6.06
CA GLU A 144 -16.07 18.23 -5.53
C GLU A 144 -15.35 18.64 -4.22
N LEU A 145 -14.85 17.66 -3.46
CA LEU A 145 -14.02 17.88 -2.27
C LEU A 145 -12.57 18.19 -2.65
N GLY A 146 -11.94 19.12 -1.93
CA GLY A 146 -10.53 19.45 -2.14
C GLY A 146 -10.23 20.41 -3.29
N THR A 147 -11.23 21.06 -3.89
CA THR A 147 -11.04 22.10 -4.94
C THR A 147 -10.04 23.21 -4.55
N LEU A 148 -9.92 23.54 -3.26
CA LEU A 148 -8.91 24.49 -2.76
C LEU A 148 -7.52 23.85 -2.58
N PHE A 149 -7.47 22.57 -2.23
CA PHE A 149 -6.24 21.82 -2.06
C PHE A 149 -5.59 21.46 -3.41
N GLU A 150 -6.36 21.15 -4.45
CA GLU A 150 -5.81 20.96 -5.82
C GLU A 150 -5.13 22.22 -6.38
N LYS A 151 -5.49 23.41 -5.89
CA LYS A 151 -4.86 24.69 -6.24
C LYS A 151 -3.54 24.94 -5.51
N VAL A 152 -3.13 24.05 -4.61
CA VAL A 152 -1.82 24.13 -3.94
C VAL A 152 -0.74 23.71 -4.92
N ILE A 153 0.05 24.69 -5.36
CA ILE A 153 1.21 24.50 -6.23
C ILE A 153 2.46 24.76 -5.39
N LEU A 154 3.30 23.74 -5.21
CA LEU A 154 4.54 23.86 -4.44
C LEU A 154 5.75 23.87 -5.38
N SER A 155 6.53 24.94 -5.33
CA SER A 155 7.78 25.10 -6.10
C SER A 155 8.95 24.46 -5.36
N HIS A 156 9.73 23.65 -6.07
CA HIS A 156 10.91 23.00 -5.51
C HIS A 156 11.91 24.04 -4.92
N PRO A 157 12.55 23.78 -3.76
CA PRO A 157 12.41 22.58 -2.93
C PRO A 157 11.15 22.62 -2.05
N ALA A 158 10.36 21.55 -2.14
CA ALA A 158 9.06 21.40 -1.52
C ALA A 158 8.66 19.92 -1.45
N PHE A 159 7.69 19.59 -0.60
CA PHE A 159 7.12 18.23 -0.49
C PHE A 159 5.71 18.25 0.13
N PHE A 160 4.99 17.14 -0.06
CA PHE A 160 3.78 16.80 0.69
C PHE A 160 4.07 15.67 1.67
N GLU A 161 3.49 15.74 2.87
CA GLU A 161 3.55 14.71 3.91
C GLU A 161 2.13 14.25 4.23
N PHE A 162 1.82 12.98 4.00
CA PHE A 162 0.47 12.43 4.18
C PHE A 162 0.39 11.59 5.46
N CYS A 163 -0.24 12.12 6.50
CA CYS A 163 -0.32 11.46 7.81
C CYS A 163 -1.74 10.98 8.10
N GLU A 164 -2.07 9.75 7.65
CA GLU A 164 -3.38 9.14 7.90
C GLU A 164 -3.69 9.02 9.40
N THR A 165 -2.73 8.61 10.23
CA THR A 165 -2.90 8.46 11.69
C THR A 165 -3.42 9.73 12.39
N ASN A 166 -2.98 10.91 11.92
CA ASN A 166 -3.40 12.21 12.45
C ASN A 166 -4.55 12.84 11.64
N GLY A 167 -4.94 12.27 10.49
CA GLY A 167 -5.87 12.89 9.55
C GLY A 167 -5.37 14.24 9.01
N ARG A 168 -4.07 14.35 8.71
CA ARG A 168 -3.41 15.61 8.32
C ARG A 168 -2.58 15.45 7.04
N ILE A 169 -2.59 16.49 6.21
CA ILE A 169 -1.67 16.66 5.09
C ILE A 169 -0.80 17.87 5.36
N GLY A 170 0.51 17.67 5.43
CA GLY A 170 1.50 18.76 5.44
C GLY A 170 1.87 19.14 4.01
N ALA A 171 1.83 20.44 3.69
CA ALA A 171 2.31 21.00 2.44
C ALA A 171 3.44 21.98 2.76
N ALA A 172 4.67 21.64 2.39
CA ALA A 172 5.88 22.39 2.73
C ALA A 172 6.43 23.13 1.50
N ASN A 173 6.54 24.46 1.58
CA ASN A 173 7.23 25.30 0.60
C ASN A 173 8.43 25.97 1.27
N LEU A 174 9.63 25.41 1.02
CA LEU A 174 10.85 25.88 1.67
C LEU A 174 11.34 27.22 1.13
N ASN A 175 10.94 27.60 -0.10
CA ASN A 175 11.27 28.92 -0.65
C ASN A 175 10.56 30.06 0.08
N THR A 176 9.32 29.83 0.55
CA THR A 176 8.54 30.82 1.30
C THR A 176 8.58 30.61 2.81
N ASN A 177 9.30 29.60 3.30
CA ASN A 177 9.32 29.17 4.70
C ASN A 177 7.90 28.94 5.27
N SER A 178 7.01 28.37 4.45
CA SER A 178 5.60 28.11 4.82
C SER A 178 5.33 26.61 4.86
N TYR A 179 4.77 26.16 5.98
CA TYR A 179 4.25 24.82 6.19
C TYR A 179 2.75 24.92 6.49
N THR A 180 1.92 24.59 5.50
CA THR A 180 0.46 24.61 5.64
C THR A 180 -0.07 23.21 5.92
N PHE A 181 -0.94 23.09 6.92
CA PHE A 181 -1.57 21.82 7.30
C PHE A 181 -3.04 21.80 6.89
N TRP A 182 -3.47 20.69 6.30
CA TRP A 182 -4.83 20.47 5.79
C TRP A 182 -5.47 19.25 6.47
N ASP A 183 -6.79 19.26 6.64
CA ASP A 183 -7.55 18.13 7.21
C ASP A 183 -7.86 17.08 6.13
N MET A 184 -7.57 15.80 6.39
CA MET A 184 -7.81 14.74 5.40
C MET A 184 -9.30 14.42 5.18
N LYS A 185 -10.22 14.79 6.07
CA LYS A 185 -11.66 14.54 5.88
C LYS A 185 -12.28 15.57 4.95
N THR A 186 -11.96 16.86 5.13
CA THR A 186 -12.58 17.97 4.38
C THR A 186 -11.70 18.56 3.28
N TYR A 187 -10.38 18.32 3.30
CA TYR A 187 -9.38 19.00 2.46
C TYR A 187 -9.37 20.54 2.65
N GLU A 188 -9.72 21.01 3.84
CA GLU A 188 -9.64 22.42 4.22
C GLU A 188 -8.34 22.70 4.98
N LYS A 189 -7.83 23.94 4.85
CA LYS A 189 -6.66 24.42 5.58
C LYS A 189 -7.00 24.57 7.06
N VAL A 190 -6.21 23.95 7.93
CA VAL A 190 -6.36 23.99 9.39
C VAL A 190 -5.52 25.11 9.99
N PHE A 191 -4.22 25.13 9.70
CA PHE A 191 -3.28 26.15 10.16
C PHE A 191 -2.06 26.25 9.23
N GLU A 192 -1.20 27.24 9.50
CA GLU A 192 0.06 27.45 8.80
C GLU A 192 1.15 27.86 9.79
N ILE A 193 2.35 27.34 9.60
CA ILE A 193 3.57 27.75 10.31
C ILE A 193 4.47 28.45 9.29
N ALA A 194 4.60 29.76 9.41
CA ALA A 194 5.43 30.62 8.56
C ALA A 194 6.77 30.91 9.26
N GLU A 195 7.64 29.90 9.34
CA GLU A 195 8.97 29.97 9.95
C GLU A 195 9.98 29.12 9.19
N GLU A 196 11.25 29.57 9.17
CA GLU A 196 12.34 28.79 8.58
C GLU A 196 12.58 27.50 9.36
N PHE A 197 12.19 26.39 8.72
CA PHE A 197 12.48 25.01 9.09
C PHE A 197 12.91 24.26 7.83
N GLN A 198 13.68 23.18 8.00
CA GLN A 198 14.32 22.44 6.91
C GLN A 198 13.84 20.98 6.85
N GLU A 199 13.49 20.42 8.01
CA GLU A 199 13.01 19.04 8.15
C GLU A 199 11.84 19.01 9.15
N ILE A 200 10.89 18.10 8.93
CA ILE A 200 9.80 17.82 9.86
C ILE A 200 9.81 16.33 10.22
N ARG A 201 9.38 16.00 11.44
CA ARG A 201 9.08 14.63 11.87
C ARG A 201 7.71 14.62 12.53
N VAL A 202 6.81 13.80 12.01
CA VAL A 202 5.42 13.68 12.49
C VAL A 202 5.29 12.45 13.39
N SER A 203 4.45 12.55 14.41
CA SER A 203 4.06 11.44 15.27
C SER A 203 2.62 11.63 15.75
N ASP A 204 2.10 10.67 16.51
CA ASP A 204 0.78 10.70 17.15
C ASP A 204 0.46 12.06 17.82
N GLY A 205 -0.36 12.88 17.17
CA GLY A 205 -0.78 14.20 17.62
C GLY A 205 0.30 15.30 17.66
N LEU A 206 1.52 15.05 17.16
CA LEU A 206 2.66 15.97 17.28
C LEU A 206 3.46 16.12 15.98
N VAL A 207 4.01 17.31 15.76
CA VAL A 207 5.03 17.55 14.73
C VAL A 207 6.23 18.29 15.31
N ALA A 208 7.43 17.72 15.13
CA ALA A 208 8.70 18.38 15.43
C ALA A 208 9.26 18.98 14.14
N MET A 209 9.68 20.23 14.18
CA MET A 209 10.26 20.95 13.04
C MET A 209 11.69 21.40 13.39
N PHE A 210 12.64 21.15 12.49
CA PHE A 210 14.07 21.31 12.73
C PHE A 210 14.64 22.44 11.88
N LYS A 211 15.42 23.35 12.50
CA LYS A 211 16.17 24.41 11.80
C LYS A 211 17.55 23.89 11.40
N GLN A 212 18.30 24.67 10.61
CA GLN A 212 19.67 24.28 10.25
C GLN A 212 20.55 24.04 11.49
N PRO A 213 21.48 23.07 11.46
CA PRO A 213 22.42 22.85 12.55
C PRO A 213 23.36 24.05 12.76
N ILE A 214 23.44 24.55 14.00
CA ILE A 214 24.29 25.68 14.41
C ILE A 214 25.15 25.25 15.60
N ASN A 215 26.47 25.48 15.54
CA ASN A 215 27.41 25.28 16.65
C ASN A 215 27.30 23.92 17.37
N SER A 216 27.23 22.83 16.60
CA SER A 216 27.02 21.46 17.13
C SER A 216 25.70 21.26 17.88
N THR A 217 24.68 22.04 17.54
CA THR A 217 23.30 21.86 18.01
C THR A 217 22.33 21.95 16.84
N ILE A 218 21.13 21.39 16.98
CA ILE A 218 20.01 21.60 16.06
C ILE A 218 18.89 22.27 16.86
N PRO A 219 18.50 23.52 16.54
CA PRO A 219 17.30 24.14 17.08
C PRO A 219 16.06 23.45 16.52
N LEU A 220 15.06 23.20 17.37
CA LEU A 220 13.79 22.62 16.96
C LEU A 220 12.63 23.21 17.76
N ALA A 221 11.45 23.16 17.16
CA ALA A 221 10.18 23.43 17.82
C ALA A 221 9.27 22.20 17.72
N LEU A 222 8.47 21.96 18.76
CA LEU A 222 7.43 20.94 18.81
C LEU A 222 6.07 21.63 18.82
N PHE A 223 5.17 21.18 17.95
CA PHE A 223 3.81 21.68 17.83
C PHE A 223 2.79 20.55 17.98
N ASP A 224 1.61 20.91 18.46
CA ASP A 224 0.41 20.07 18.38
C ASP A 224 -0.13 20.08 16.94
N ILE A 225 -0.29 18.90 16.34
CA ILE A 225 -0.69 18.78 14.93
C ILE A 225 -2.21 18.96 14.72
N GLU A 226 -3.00 18.98 15.79
CA GLU A 226 -4.45 19.20 15.69
C GLU A 226 -4.77 20.66 15.39
N ASN A 227 -4.06 21.60 16.03
CA ASN A 227 -4.36 23.04 16.05
C ASN A 227 -3.17 23.97 15.74
N GLY A 228 -1.93 23.47 15.63
CA GLY A 228 -0.73 24.27 15.38
C GLY A 228 -0.14 24.97 16.61
N GLU A 229 -0.60 24.64 17.83
CA GLU A 229 -0.09 25.23 19.07
C GLU A 229 1.38 24.84 19.29
N ARG A 230 2.27 25.84 19.46
CA ARG A 230 3.68 25.61 19.79
C ARG A 230 3.81 25.21 21.26
N LEU A 231 4.26 23.97 21.49
CA LEU A 231 4.37 23.36 22.82
C LEU A 231 5.76 23.55 23.45
N VAL A 232 6.82 23.42 22.65
CA VAL A 232 8.21 23.47 23.13
C VAL A 232 9.13 24.08 22.08
N ASP A 233 9.98 25.02 22.49
CA ASP A 233 11.22 25.36 21.80
C ASP A 233 12.43 24.77 22.54
N THR A 234 13.37 24.17 21.82
CA THR A 234 14.58 23.57 22.42
C THR A 234 15.73 23.43 21.42
N THR A 235 16.89 23.00 21.89
CA THR A 235 18.04 22.63 21.05
C THR A 235 18.54 21.24 21.44
N ILE A 236 18.88 20.42 20.44
CA ILE A 236 19.50 19.11 20.66
C ILE A 236 20.99 19.16 20.30
N SER A 237 21.86 18.66 21.19
CA SER A 237 23.29 18.59 20.93
C SER A 237 23.61 17.49 19.91
N ILE A 238 24.40 17.80 18.90
CA ILE A 238 24.91 16.84 17.92
C ILE A 238 26.44 16.78 17.98
N LEU A 239 27.02 15.66 17.54
CA LEU A 239 28.46 15.55 17.31
C LEU A 239 28.81 16.27 15.99
N PRO A 240 29.69 17.27 15.98
CA PRO A 240 30.10 17.93 14.74
C PRO A 240 30.86 16.96 13.82
N ARG A 241 30.69 17.13 12.50
CA ARG A 241 31.30 16.28 11.46
C ARG A 241 30.99 14.78 11.57
N ARG A 242 29.84 14.42 12.18
CA ARG A 242 29.31 13.06 12.21
C ARG A 242 27.93 13.03 11.56
N GLU A 243 27.77 12.14 10.59
CA GLU A 243 26.53 11.94 9.86
C GLU A 243 25.36 11.59 10.80
N MET A 244 24.16 12.06 10.46
CA MET A 244 22.92 11.64 11.11
C MET A 244 22.49 10.31 10.49
N GLN A 245 22.56 9.24 11.27
CA GLN A 245 22.21 7.89 10.80
C GLN A 245 20.75 7.52 11.05
N PHE A 246 20.10 8.21 12.00
CA PHE A 246 18.72 7.95 12.40
C PHE A 246 18.17 9.17 13.16
N LEU A 247 16.98 9.62 12.77
CA LEU A 247 16.25 10.71 13.43
C LEU A 247 14.74 10.45 13.29
N GLU A 248 14.06 10.03 14.35
CA GLU A 248 12.61 9.76 14.30
C GLU A 248 11.88 10.27 15.55
N LEU A 249 10.65 10.76 15.37
CA LEU A 249 9.80 11.21 16.46
C LEU A 249 8.77 10.12 16.84
N LEU A 250 8.84 9.62 18.07
CA LEU A 250 7.86 8.69 18.63
C LEU A 250 7.16 9.32 19.84
N VAL A 251 5.92 9.76 19.64
CA VAL A 251 5.16 10.61 20.58
C VAL A 251 5.98 11.88 20.90
N SER A 252 6.31 12.14 22.17
CA SER A 252 7.17 13.25 22.57
C SER A 252 8.67 12.93 22.50
N LYS A 253 9.04 11.68 22.16
CA LYS A 253 10.41 11.17 22.27
C LYS A 253 11.08 11.20 20.91
N LEU A 254 12.04 12.11 20.75
CA LEU A 254 12.92 12.17 19.59
C LEU A 254 14.06 11.16 19.76
N LEU A 255 14.08 10.14 18.91
CA LEU A 255 15.15 9.14 18.82
C LEU A 255 16.20 9.65 17.83
N ILE A 256 17.46 9.71 18.25
CA ILE A 256 18.56 10.27 17.45
C ILE A 256 19.83 9.42 17.57
N LYS A 257 20.39 9.01 16.43
CA LYS A 257 21.72 8.38 16.35
C LYS A 257 22.56 9.03 15.26
N GLN A 258 23.82 9.28 15.62
CA GLN A 258 24.87 9.69 14.70
C GLN A 258 25.93 8.60 14.57
N GLU A 259 26.71 8.68 13.51
CA GLU A 259 27.85 7.82 13.24
C GLU A 259 28.82 7.75 14.45
N GLY A 260 29.27 6.54 14.78
CA GLY A 260 30.12 6.27 15.96
C GLY A 260 29.45 6.43 17.34
N SER A 261 28.17 6.81 17.41
CA SER A 261 27.43 7.01 18.67
C SER A 261 26.35 5.95 18.91
N SER A 262 25.99 5.74 20.18
CA SER A 262 24.79 4.97 20.55
C SER A 262 23.54 5.85 20.39
N LEU A 263 22.40 5.20 20.13
CA LEU A 263 21.09 5.84 20.09
C LEU A 263 20.82 6.63 21.38
N ARG A 264 20.33 7.85 21.22
CA ARG A 264 19.86 8.72 22.30
C ARG A 264 18.37 8.96 22.11
N ILE A 265 17.67 9.19 23.22
CA ILE A 265 16.25 9.55 23.19
C ILE A 265 16.09 10.83 24.01
N TYR A 266 15.46 11.84 23.42
CA TYR A 266 15.15 13.11 24.03
C TYR A 266 13.63 13.20 24.16
N ASP A 267 13.08 13.17 25.39
CA ASP A 267 11.66 13.45 25.60
C ASP A 267 11.48 14.97 25.59
N LEU A 268 10.93 15.51 24.49
CA LEU A 268 10.85 16.94 24.21
C LEU A 268 9.90 17.65 25.20
N LEU A 269 8.79 17.02 25.57
CA LEU A 269 7.84 17.54 26.56
C LEU A 269 8.41 17.47 27.97
N LYS A 270 8.97 16.31 28.37
CA LYS A 270 9.54 16.12 29.72
C LYS A 270 10.93 16.76 29.89
N LYS A 271 11.54 17.24 28.80
CA LYS A 271 12.91 17.79 28.70
C LYS A 271 13.98 16.86 29.26
N THR A 272 13.78 15.54 29.14
CA THR A 272 14.71 14.52 29.62
C THR A 272 15.52 13.90 28.48
N ARG A 273 16.66 13.30 28.81
CA ARG A 273 17.55 12.64 27.86
C ARG A 273 18.04 11.31 28.42
N GLN A 274 17.96 10.25 27.62
CA GLN A 274 18.56 8.96 27.90
C GLN A 274 19.51 8.52 26.78
N LYS A 275 20.52 7.70 27.12
CA LYS A 275 21.40 7.02 26.15
C LYS A 275 21.05 5.53 26.19
N VAL A 276 20.62 4.97 25.07
CA VAL A 276 20.31 3.54 24.96
C VAL A 276 21.63 2.77 24.87
N LYS A 277 21.78 1.72 25.68
CA LYS A 277 22.98 0.86 25.67
C LYS A 277 22.94 -0.08 24.46
N ASN A 278 24.11 -0.54 24.02
CA ASN A 278 24.28 -1.57 22.99
C ASN A 278 23.74 -1.23 21.57
N THR A 279 23.47 0.05 21.27
CA THR A 279 22.95 0.52 19.97
C THR A 279 24.01 1.17 19.07
N TYR A 280 25.30 0.81 19.22
CA TYR A 280 26.37 1.37 18.37
C TYR A 280 26.22 0.98 16.89
N ALA A 281 25.78 -0.25 16.62
CA ALA A 281 25.54 -0.78 15.28
C ALA A 281 24.08 -0.61 14.78
N PHE A 282 23.24 0.13 15.52
CA PHE A 282 21.83 0.35 15.17
C PHE A 282 21.71 1.32 13.99
N GLN A 283 21.69 0.81 12.77
CA GLN A 283 21.55 1.63 11.55
C GLN A 283 20.47 1.00 10.65
N PRO A 284 19.19 1.19 11.01
CA PRO A 284 18.09 0.67 10.20
C PRO A 284 17.92 1.47 8.92
N THR A 285 17.51 0.78 7.86
CA THR A 285 17.11 1.37 6.57
C THR A 285 15.66 1.84 6.60
N ALA A 286 14.82 1.27 7.47
CA ALA A 286 13.45 1.73 7.67
C ALA A 286 12.93 1.51 9.09
N PHE A 287 11.85 2.22 9.38
CA PHE A 287 11.22 2.28 10.70
C PHE A 287 9.70 2.25 10.52
N VAL A 288 9.00 1.41 11.30
CA VAL A 288 7.55 1.23 11.18
C VAL A 288 6.90 1.17 12.57
N PHE A 289 5.99 2.09 12.84
CA PHE A 289 5.06 2.00 13.98
C PHE A 289 3.97 0.96 13.69
N TYR A 290 3.65 0.11 14.65
CA TYR A 290 2.64 -0.94 14.49
C TYR A 290 1.75 -1.08 15.75
N ASP A 291 1.44 0.04 16.40
CA ASP A 291 0.68 0.08 17.65
C ASP A 291 -0.73 0.64 17.47
N HIS A 292 -1.61 0.40 18.45
CA HIS A 292 -2.96 0.95 18.50
C HIS A 292 -3.07 2.05 19.57
N PRO A 293 -2.74 3.32 19.24
CA PRO A 293 -3.12 4.45 20.09
C PRO A 293 -4.64 4.49 20.30
N SER A 294 -5.06 4.54 21.56
CA SER A 294 -6.34 5.15 21.93
C SER A 294 -6.07 6.55 22.50
N PRO A 295 -6.81 7.60 22.09
CA PRO A 295 -6.64 8.94 22.64
C PRO A 295 -7.04 9.00 24.12
N ILE A 296 -6.32 9.79 24.92
CA ILE A 296 -6.71 10.12 26.30
C ILE A 296 -7.03 11.61 26.35
N ASN A 297 -8.26 11.96 26.76
CA ASN A 297 -8.77 13.34 26.75
C ASN A 297 -8.61 14.02 25.38
N GLY A 298 -8.89 13.29 24.29
CA GLY A 298 -8.70 13.74 22.90
C GLY A 298 -7.27 13.59 22.38
N LYS A 299 -6.26 13.91 23.21
CA LYS A 299 -4.86 13.99 22.79
C LYS A 299 -4.14 12.64 22.85
N VAL A 300 -3.64 12.16 21.72
CA VAL A 300 -2.98 10.85 21.62
C VAL A 300 -1.63 10.82 22.34
N TYR A 301 -0.86 11.91 22.30
CA TYR A 301 0.47 11.98 22.90
C TYR A 301 0.50 12.04 24.43
N ASN A 302 -0.65 12.26 25.07
CA ASN A 302 -0.80 12.20 26.52
C ASN A 302 -0.96 10.74 27.03
N ASN A 303 -0.99 9.77 26.12
CA ASN A 303 -1.11 8.36 26.48
C ASN A 303 0.24 7.79 26.98
N GLU A 304 0.27 7.30 28.22
CA GLU A 304 1.48 6.70 28.83
C GLU A 304 1.70 5.22 28.46
N ILE A 305 0.83 4.61 27.64
CA ILE A 305 1.02 3.27 27.10
C ILE A 305 2.33 3.18 26.31
N SER A 306 3.08 2.10 26.51
CA SER A 306 4.33 1.88 25.80
C SER A 306 4.09 1.66 24.31
N LYS A 307 5.00 2.17 23.48
CA LYS A 307 4.84 2.27 22.04
C LYS A 307 5.70 1.24 21.32
N LYS A 308 5.04 0.43 20.49
CA LYS A 308 5.69 -0.61 19.69
C LYS A 308 6.02 -0.16 18.28
N PHE A 309 7.23 -0.49 17.86
CA PHE A 309 7.71 -0.27 16.50
C PHE A 309 8.71 -1.36 16.12
N PHE A 310 8.90 -1.59 14.83
CA PHE A 310 10.00 -2.41 14.34
C PHE A 310 10.88 -1.61 13.39
N THR A 311 12.13 -2.06 13.28
CA THR A 311 13.12 -1.45 12.41
C THR A 311 13.69 -2.50 11.48
N ILE A 312 13.79 -2.17 10.20
CA ILE A 312 14.33 -3.03 9.16
C ILE A 312 15.78 -2.62 8.90
N SER A 313 16.65 -3.60 8.77
CA SER A 313 18.02 -3.53 8.27
C SER A 313 18.22 -4.69 7.28
N ASN A 314 19.32 -4.68 6.54
CA ASN A 314 19.70 -5.79 5.68
C ASN A 314 19.69 -7.12 6.47
N ASP A 315 18.94 -8.08 5.95
CA ASP A 315 18.67 -9.40 6.56
C ASP A 315 18.04 -9.42 7.97
N LEU A 316 17.64 -8.30 8.57
CA LEU A 316 17.27 -8.25 9.99
C LEU A 316 16.11 -7.30 10.27
N ILE A 317 15.09 -7.79 10.99
CA ILE A 317 14.04 -6.95 11.57
C ILE A 317 14.15 -7.03 13.09
N GLU A 318 14.23 -5.88 13.76
CA GLU A 318 14.29 -5.77 15.22
C GLU A 318 13.00 -5.13 15.75
N PHE A 319 12.39 -5.78 16.74
CA PHE A 319 11.13 -5.34 17.34
C PHE A 319 11.39 -4.69 18.69
N TRP A 320 10.74 -3.54 18.93
CA TRP A 320 11.04 -2.66 20.04
C TRP A 320 9.78 -2.21 20.78
N ASP A 321 9.94 -2.01 22.09
CA ASP A 321 8.96 -1.47 23.01
C ASP A 321 9.56 -0.24 23.70
N LEU A 322 8.97 0.94 23.50
CA LEU A 322 9.38 2.19 24.15
C LEU A 322 8.34 2.61 25.19
N ASP A 323 8.66 2.44 26.47
CA ASP A 323 7.84 3.01 27.54
C ASP A 323 8.28 4.44 27.92
N SER A 324 7.70 4.97 28.99
CA SER A 324 8.03 6.32 29.51
C SER A 324 9.50 6.50 29.93
N PHE A 325 10.27 5.43 30.15
CA PHE A 325 11.59 5.47 30.78
C PHE A 325 12.70 4.74 30.00
N MET A 326 12.36 3.75 29.16
CA MET A 326 13.33 2.83 28.56
C MET A 326 12.88 2.32 27.18
N LEU A 327 13.81 2.27 26.25
CA LEU A 327 13.69 1.47 25.03
C LEU A 327 14.15 0.03 25.28
N ARG A 328 13.29 -0.95 25.01
CA ARG A 328 13.58 -2.39 25.11
C ARG A 328 13.48 -3.05 23.75
N LYS A 329 14.48 -3.89 23.41
CA LYS A 329 14.34 -4.84 22.30
C LYS A 329 13.47 -6.00 22.77
N MET A 330 12.39 -6.30 22.06
CA MET A 330 11.49 -7.42 22.34
C MET A 330 12.06 -8.72 21.76
N TYR A 331 12.29 -8.74 20.45
CA TYR A 331 12.87 -9.87 19.71
C TYR A 331 13.45 -9.37 18.38
N SER A 332 13.98 -10.28 17.56
CA SER A 332 14.37 -9.97 16.18
C SER A 332 14.24 -11.17 15.27
N ILE A 333 13.87 -10.92 14.02
CA ILE A 333 13.68 -11.92 12.96
C ILE A 333 14.82 -11.74 11.96
N TYR A 334 15.59 -12.79 11.70
CA TYR A 334 16.61 -12.78 10.66
C TYR A 334 16.03 -13.35 9.36
N VAL A 335 16.06 -12.58 8.28
CA VAL A 335 15.40 -12.85 7.00
C VAL A 335 16.40 -12.64 5.87
N PRO A 336 17.18 -13.66 5.47
CA PRO A 336 18.22 -13.50 4.45
C PRO A 336 17.62 -13.05 3.11
N GLY A 337 18.27 -12.13 2.43
CA GLY A 337 17.76 -11.55 1.17
C GLY A 337 16.64 -10.53 1.38
N LEU A 338 16.42 -10.04 2.60
CA LEU A 338 15.62 -8.83 2.83
C LEU A 338 16.47 -7.61 2.47
N ARG A 339 16.14 -7.01 1.32
CA ARG A 339 16.91 -5.90 0.71
C ARG A 339 16.33 -4.51 1.00
N ASP A 340 15.00 -4.43 1.12
CA ASP A 340 14.25 -3.19 1.00
C ASP A 340 13.00 -3.23 1.92
N PRO A 341 12.61 -2.14 2.60
CA PRO A 341 11.35 -2.06 3.33
C PRO A 341 10.09 -2.28 2.49
N ASP A 342 10.07 -1.98 1.19
CA ASP A 342 8.88 -2.15 0.35
C ASP A 342 8.51 -3.64 0.14
N LEU A 343 9.43 -4.54 0.51
CA LEU A 343 9.24 -5.99 0.62
C LEU A 343 8.60 -6.42 1.95
N CYS A 344 8.16 -5.48 2.79
CA CYS A 344 7.53 -5.74 4.08
C CYS A 344 6.13 -5.12 4.15
N ASN A 345 5.13 -5.95 4.46
CA ASN A 345 3.76 -5.51 4.72
C ASN A 345 3.26 -6.11 6.04
N HIS A 346 2.42 -5.40 6.79
CA HIS A 346 1.97 -5.84 8.11
C HIS A 346 0.50 -5.52 8.35
N SER A 347 -0.16 -6.33 9.17
CA SER A 347 -1.55 -6.13 9.58
C SER A 347 -1.70 -6.26 11.09
N LEU A 348 -2.20 -5.21 11.72
CA LEU A 348 -2.57 -5.20 13.15
C LEU A 348 -3.81 -6.07 13.41
N MET A 349 -4.82 -5.99 12.53
CA MET A 349 -6.07 -6.74 12.64
C MET A 349 -5.86 -8.27 12.54
N ALA A 350 -4.88 -8.71 11.75
CA ALA A 350 -4.52 -10.12 11.62
C ALA A 350 -3.31 -10.51 12.50
N GLU A 351 -2.67 -9.55 13.16
CA GLU A 351 -1.43 -9.69 13.94
C GLU A 351 -0.27 -10.33 13.14
N ILE A 352 -0.19 -10.09 11.82
CA ILE A 352 0.72 -10.77 10.89
C ILE A 352 1.68 -9.79 10.21
N LEU A 353 2.93 -10.20 10.12
CA LEU A 353 3.98 -9.64 9.30
C LEU A 353 4.17 -10.52 8.05
N CYS A 354 4.12 -9.94 6.86
CA CYS A 354 4.39 -10.59 5.58
C CYS A 354 5.62 -9.94 4.95
N LEU A 355 6.61 -10.76 4.57
CA LEU A 355 7.90 -10.29 4.04
C LEU A 355 8.24 -11.06 2.76
N TYR A 356 8.81 -10.41 1.74
CA TYR A 356 9.49 -11.13 0.67
C TYR A 356 10.98 -11.31 0.98
N SER A 357 11.48 -12.52 0.74
CA SER A 357 12.89 -12.88 0.85
C SER A 357 13.33 -13.49 -0.48
N SER A 358 14.33 -12.89 -1.13
CA SER A 358 14.91 -13.43 -2.36
C SER A 358 15.81 -14.65 -2.14
N ASN A 359 16.16 -14.96 -0.89
CA ASN A 359 17.01 -16.09 -0.52
C ASN A 359 16.43 -16.87 0.68
N ALA A 360 15.15 -17.23 0.61
CA ALA A 360 14.45 -17.85 1.72
C ALA A 360 15.00 -19.25 2.06
N PHE A 361 15.34 -20.04 1.04
CA PHE A 361 15.53 -21.48 1.21
C PHE A 361 16.97 -21.94 1.50
N GLU A 362 18.00 -21.09 1.39
CA GLU A 362 19.35 -21.43 1.90
C GLU A 362 19.35 -21.68 3.41
N LYS A 363 18.45 -21.03 4.16
CA LYS A 363 18.25 -21.31 5.59
C LYS A 363 17.16 -22.32 5.88
N ILE A 364 16.01 -22.33 5.19
CA ILE A 364 14.94 -23.31 5.47
C ILE A 364 15.48 -24.75 5.37
N LYS A 365 16.20 -25.10 4.28
CA LYS A 365 16.83 -26.43 4.11
C LYS A 365 17.94 -26.74 5.13
N LYS A 366 18.54 -25.72 5.75
CA LYS A 366 19.65 -25.85 6.70
C LYS A 366 19.18 -25.92 8.16
N TYR A 367 17.93 -25.55 8.43
CA TYR A 367 17.41 -25.29 9.77
C TYR A 367 15.99 -25.84 10.05
N GLU A 368 15.49 -26.84 9.31
CA GLU A 368 14.29 -27.61 9.72
C GLU A 368 14.40 -28.15 11.17
N ASN A 369 15.62 -28.39 11.66
CA ASN A 369 15.90 -28.80 13.04
C ASN A 369 15.90 -27.67 14.09
N LEU A 370 15.82 -26.40 13.70
CA LEU A 370 15.94 -25.23 14.61
C LEU A 370 14.66 -24.44 14.82
N PHE A 371 13.55 -24.82 14.16
CA PHE A 371 12.20 -24.35 14.52
C PHE A 371 11.62 -25.05 15.77
N LYS A 372 12.46 -25.79 16.52
CA LYS A 372 12.11 -26.26 17.87
C LYS A 372 12.48 -25.20 18.91
N TYR A 373 11.41 -24.69 19.54
CA TYR A 373 11.39 -23.91 20.77
C TYR A 373 12.54 -24.25 21.73
N ASN A 374 13.44 -23.29 21.96
CA ASN A 374 14.49 -23.41 22.96
C ASN A 374 13.98 -22.86 24.30
N ASP A 375 13.40 -23.74 25.11
CA ASP A 375 13.08 -23.44 26.50
C ASP A 375 14.39 -23.29 27.29
N CYS A 376 14.56 -22.19 28.03
CA CYS A 376 15.69 -22.03 28.94
C CYS A 376 15.48 -22.88 30.21
N GLY A 377 15.70 -24.19 30.11
CA GLY A 377 15.56 -25.14 31.22
C GLY A 377 16.36 -26.42 31.04
N HIS A 378 17.35 -26.66 31.92
CA HIS A 378 18.12 -27.90 31.97
C HIS A 378 17.25 -29.12 32.31
N VAL A 379 17.30 -30.19 31.50
CA VAL A 379 17.43 -31.60 31.95
C VAL A 379 18.24 -32.39 30.91
N LYS A 380 19.16 -33.27 31.36
CA LYS A 380 19.93 -34.22 30.51
C LYS A 380 19.21 -35.56 30.31
N ASN A 381 19.69 -36.34 29.32
CA ASN A 381 19.44 -37.77 29.03
C ASN A 381 18.43 -38.03 27.88
N ASN A 382 18.59 -39.04 27.02
CA ASN A 382 19.76 -39.84 26.61
C ASN A 382 19.48 -40.49 25.24
N LYS A 383 20.53 -40.98 24.58
CA LYS A 383 20.56 -41.69 23.27
C LYS A 383 19.41 -42.68 23.00
N LEU A 384 19.02 -42.83 21.72
CA LEU A 384 19.12 -44.11 20.98
C LEU A 384 18.80 -43.99 19.48
N GLU A 385 19.79 -44.38 18.67
CA GLU A 385 19.78 -45.09 17.37
C GLU A 385 19.04 -44.62 16.10
N GLU A 386 19.74 -44.89 14.99
CA GLU A 386 19.36 -44.71 13.59
C GLU A 386 18.55 -45.93 13.10
N ASN A 387 17.62 -45.73 12.15
CA ASN A 387 17.73 -46.30 10.80
C ASN A 387 16.53 -45.94 9.90
N GLY A 388 16.80 -45.97 8.59
CA GLY A 388 16.00 -45.33 7.56
C GLY A 388 14.56 -45.80 7.32
N ILE A 389 13.77 -44.89 6.74
CA ILE A 389 12.96 -45.06 5.51
C ILE A 389 12.56 -43.63 5.08
N TYR A 390 13.20 -43.11 4.03
CA TYR A 390 12.79 -41.88 3.32
C TYR A 390 13.18 -41.98 1.84
N LYS A 391 12.38 -42.74 1.09
CA LYS A 391 12.26 -42.69 -0.37
C LYS A 391 10.78 -42.83 -0.72
N GLU A 392 10.41 -42.37 -1.91
CA GLU A 392 9.02 -42.22 -2.41
C GLU A 392 8.23 -41.05 -1.80
N LEU A 393 8.37 -39.89 -2.43
CA LEU A 393 7.38 -38.79 -2.49
C LEU A 393 7.77 -37.67 -3.49
N LYS A 394 8.97 -37.72 -4.11
CA LYS A 394 9.53 -36.61 -4.92
C LYS A 394 9.22 -36.62 -6.43
N ASP A 395 8.65 -37.69 -7.00
CA ASP A 395 8.61 -37.86 -8.47
C ASP A 395 7.27 -37.48 -9.15
N ASN A 396 6.23 -37.12 -8.38
CA ASN A 396 4.90 -36.83 -8.94
C ASN A 396 4.62 -35.34 -9.25
N GLU A 397 5.18 -34.38 -8.51
CA GLU A 397 4.88 -32.95 -8.72
C GLU A 397 5.57 -32.37 -9.96
N ASN A 398 6.81 -32.80 -10.25
CA ASN A 398 7.59 -32.33 -11.41
C ASN A 398 6.91 -32.63 -12.77
N ASN A 399 6.10 -33.70 -12.84
CA ASN A 399 5.44 -34.13 -14.08
C ASN A 399 4.21 -33.29 -14.46
N VAL A 400 3.67 -32.48 -13.55
CA VAL A 400 2.49 -31.62 -13.83
C VAL A 400 2.93 -30.28 -14.43
N LEU A 401 3.96 -29.65 -13.85
CA LEU A 401 4.53 -28.38 -14.34
C LEU A 401 5.08 -28.50 -15.77
N TYR A 402 5.75 -29.60 -16.10
CA TYR A 402 6.41 -29.80 -17.41
C TYR A 402 5.43 -29.85 -18.60
N LYS A 403 4.16 -30.19 -18.36
CA LYS A 403 3.12 -30.31 -19.40
C LYS A 403 2.47 -28.98 -19.79
N ASN A 404 2.47 -27.98 -18.91
CA ASN A 404 1.72 -26.73 -19.10
C ASN A 404 2.55 -25.60 -19.74
N ILE A 405 3.87 -25.79 -19.93
CA ILE A 405 4.76 -24.79 -20.53
C ILE A 405 4.76 -24.93 -22.07
N LYS A 406 4.09 -24.00 -22.77
CA LYS A 406 4.07 -23.93 -24.25
C LYS A 406 5.35 -23.33 -24.89
N ASN A 407 6.19 -22.62 -24.13
CA ASN A 407 7.37 -21.94 -24.66
C ASN A 407 8.66 -22.78 -24.49
N ASN A 408 9.29 -23.15 -25.61
CA ASN A 408 10.47 -24.03 -25.58
C ASN A 408 11.76 -23.35 -25.07
N LYS A 409 11.87 -22.02 -25.04
CA LYS A 409 13.03 -21.35 -24.39
C LYS A 409 13.03 -21.57 -22.88
N LEU A 410 11.86 -21.52 -22.23
CA LEU A 410 11.70 -21.75 -20.79
C LEU A 410 12.07 -23.18 -20.36
N LYS A 411 11.82 -24.19 -21.23
CA LYS A 411 12.17 -25.60 -20.94
C LYS A 411 13.68 -25.87 -20.89
N ILE A 412 14.51 -25.04 -21.54
CA ILE A 412 15.95 -25.26 -21.61
C ILE A 412 16.67 -24.68 -20.38
N ASN A 413 16.21 -23.53 -19.87
CA ASN A 413 16.78 -22.91 -18.66
C ASN A 413 16.55 -23.75 -17.38
N ILE A 414 15.46 -24.53 -17.29
CA ILE A 414 15.18 -25.37 -16.11
C ILE A 414 16.27 -26.45 -15.87
N ASN A 415 17.00 -26.87 -16.91
CA ASN A 415 18.01 -27.92 -16.82
C ASN A 415 19.45 -27.43 -16.60
N LYS A 416 19.68 -26.11 -16.53
CA LYS A 416 21.01 -25.56 -16.28
C LYS A 416 20.93 -24.31 -15.40
N GLU A 417 21.78 -24.33 -14.37
CA GLU A 417 22.10 -23.23 -13.45
C GLU A 417 21.13 -23.08 -12.26
N LYS A 418 21.57 -22.26 -11.29
CA LYS A 418 21.30 -22.47 -9.87
C LYS A 418 19.86 -22.14 -9.53
N LEU A 419 19.30 -22.91 -8.60
CA LEU A 419 17.95 -22.69 -8.08
C LEU A 419 17.98 -21.50 -7.10
N ASP A 420 17.75 -20.30 -7.63
CA ASP A 420 17.24 -19.19 -6.85
C ASP A 420 15.84 -19.57 -6.32
N PHE A 421 15.53 -19.17 -5.08
CA PHE A 421 14.26 -19.54 -4.45
C PHE A 421 13.73 -18.38 -3.59
N GLY A 422 12.97 -17.50 -4.20
CA GLY A 422 12.18 -16.48 -3.52
C GLY A 422 11.00 -17.06 -2.73
N ALA A 423 10.59 -16.37 -1.66
CA ALA A 423 9.34 -16.66 -0.96
C ALA A 423 8.77 -15.45 -0.23
N LEU A 424 7.43 -15.42 -0.11
CA LEU A 424 6.79 -14.69 0.98
C LEU A 424 6.89 -15.51 2.26
N LEU A 425 7.26 -14.85 3.36
CA LEU A 425 7.41 -15.41 4.68
C LEU A 425 6.46 -14.71 5.65
N PHE A 426 5.77 -15.50 6.47
CA PHE A 426 4.79 -14.99 7.42
C PHE A 426 5.24 -15.19 8.86
N PHE A 427 5.16 -14.13 9.65
CA PHE A 427 5.52 -14.13 11.07
C PHE A 427 4.42 -13.48 11.91
N SER A 428 4.31 -13.89 13.16
CA SER A 428 3.46 -13.24 14.17
C SER A 428 4.07 -11.89 14.59
N LEU A 429 3.28 -10.81 14.57
CA LEU A 429 3.69 -9.47 15.06
C LEU A 429 3.83 -9.38 16.59
N ASN A 430 3.39 -10.40 17.32
CA ASN A 430 3.42 -10.39 18.78
C ASN A 430 4.69 -11.00 19.37
N ASP A 431 5.27 -12.01 18.71
CA ASP A 431 6.39 -12.81 19.23
C ASP A 431 7.36 -13.31 18.15
N GLY A 432 7.17 -12.95 16.88
CA GLY A 432 8.04 -13.35 15.78
C GLY A 432 7.97 -14.84 15.42
N GLU A 433 6.98 -15.60 15.92
CA GLU A 433 6.82 -17.01 15.52
C GLU A 433 6.59 -17.10 14.00
N PHE A 434 7.35 -17.95 13.32
CA PHE A 434 7.13 -18.29 11.92
C PHE A 434 5.81 -19.03 11.73
N LEU A 435 4.96 -18.53 10.84
CA LEU A 435 3.60 -19.01 10.62
C LEU A 435 3.51 -19.92 9.39
N SER A 436 4.08 -19.49 8.26
CA SER A 436 3.96 -20.14 6.95
C SER A 436 4.89 -19.47 5.92
N TYR A 437 4.96 -20.03 4.71
CA TYR A 437 5.57 -19.39 3.54
C TYR A 437 4.73 -19.64 2.27
N ILE A 438 4.96 -18.80 1.25
CA ILE A 438 4.47 -18.99 -0.13
C ILE A 438 5.67 -18.93 -1.06
N SER A 439 5.82 -19.91 -1.96
CA SER A 439 6.93 -19.94 -2.91
C SER A 439 6.77 -18.94 -4.06
N GLU A 440 7.90 -18.55 -4.65
CA GLU A 440 8.00 -17.75 -5.87
C GLU A 440 7.09 -18.20 -7.03
N ASN A 441 6.80 -19.51 -7.16
CA ASN A 441 5.84 -20.03 -8.15
C ASN A 441 4.44 -19.37 -8.06
N VAL A 442 4.09 -18.84 -6.89
CA VAL A 442 2.82 -18.16 -6.62
C VAL A 442 3.00 -16.63 -6.54
N CYS A 443 4.01 -16.14 -5.81
CA CYS A 443 4.22 -14.69 -5.61
C CYS A 443 5.04 -13.98 -6.70
N GLY A 444 5.75 -14.72 -7.56
CA GLY A 444 6.78 -14.19 -8.46
C GLY A 444 8.19 -14.32 -7.89
N ASN A 445 9.20 -14.27 -8.77
CA ASN A 445 10.62 -14.49 -8.46
C ASN A 445 11.38 -13.17 -8.22
N SER A 446 10.88 -12.05 -8.74
CA SER A 446 11.49 -10.72 -8.67
C SER A 446 10.56 -9.69 -8.03
N VAL A 447 9.88 -10.08 -6.94
CA VAL A 447 9.02 -9.17 -6.18
C VAL A 447 9.84 -8.00 -5.65
N GLU A 448 9.37 -6.79 -5.95
CA GLU A 448 9.95 -5.51 -5.52
C GLU A 448 9.01 -4.76 -4.56
N VAL A 449 7.69 -4.96 -4.62
CA VAL A 449 6.69 -4.25 -3.79
C VAL A 449 5.59 -5.19 -3.29
N LEU A 450 5.19 -5.04 -2.01
CA LEU A 450 4.06 -5.75 -1.40
C LEU A 450 2.93 -4.84 -0.90
N ALA A 451 1.71 -5.09 -1.36
CA ALA A 451 0.49 -4.56 -0.76
C ALA A 451 -0.39 -5.68 -0.20
N SER A 452 -1.16 -5.39 0.85
CA SER A 452 -2.16 -6.32 1.41
C SER A 452 -3.39 -5.59 1.93
N ASN A 453 -4.49 -6.31 2.09
CA ASN A 453 -5.66 -5.79 2.78
C ASN A 453 -5.58 -6.05 4.30
N ASN A 454 -6.32 -5.27 5.10
CA ASN A 454 -6.21 -5.31 6.58
C ASN A 454 -6.43 -6.69 7.21
N ASN A 455 -7.15 -7.62 6.57
CA ASN A 455 -7.34 -8.97 7.09
C ASN A 455 -6.31 -10.00 6.57
N MET A 456 -5.33 -9.59 5.77
CA MET A 456 -4.36 -10.44 5.09
C MET A 456 -5.04 -11.64 4.39
N THR A 457 -6.11 -11.38 3.62
CA THR A 457 -6.72 -12.42 2.76
C THR A 457 -6.37 -12.24 1.28
N THR A 458 -5.98 -11.02 0.91
CA THR A 458 -5.49 -10.66 -0.41
C THR A 458 -4.12 -10.01 -0.26
N ILE A 459 -3.14 -10.54 -0.97
CA ILE A 459 -1.78 -9.99 -1.08
C ILE A 459 -1.53 -9.68 -2.54
N ILE A 460 -0.84 -8.58 -2.82
CA ILE A 460 -0.46 -8.19 -4.16
C ILE A 460 1.06 -8.04 -4.20
N CYS A 461 1.68 -8.69 -5.17
CA CYS A 461 3.12 -8.63 -5.43
C CYS A 461 3.34 -7.91 -6.76
N GLY A 462 4.11 -6.82 -6.75
CA GLY A 462 4.63 -6.16 -7.95
C GLY A 462 6.09 -6.55 -8.19
N ASP A 463 6.47 -6.71 -9.46
CA ASP A 463 7.84 -7.05 -9.85
C ASP A 463 8.60 -5.92 -10.57
N ASP A 464 9.84 -6.24 -10.95
CA ASP A 464 10.78 -5.37 -11.66
C ASP A 464 10.46 -5.14 -13.14
N GLN A 465 9.49 -5.88 -13.71
CA GLN A 465 9.13 -5.85 -15.13
C GLN A 465 7.72 -5.29 -15.38
N GLY A 466 7.06 -4.79 -14.34
CA GLY A 466 5.71 -4.22 -14.45
C GLY A 466 4.60 -5.26 -14.50
N PHE A 467 4.79 -6.45 -13.92
CA PHE A 467 3.69 -7.38 -13.67
C PHE A 467 3.21 -7.31 -12.21
N VAL A 468 1.90 -7.43 -12.04
CA VAL A 468 1.23 -7.50 -10.74
C VAL A 468 0.55 -8.84 -10.57
N ARG A 469 0.83 -9.52 -9.46
CA ARG A 469 0.23 -10.82 -9.09
C ARG A 469 -0.72 -10.62 -7.92
N ILE A 470 -1.99 -10.97 -8.11
CA ILE A 470 -3.00 -10.94 -7.06
C ILE A 470 -3.11 -12.33 -6.45
N LEU A 471 -2.81 -12.45 -5.17
CA LEU A 471 -2.85 -13.68 -4.40
C LEU A 471 -4.04 -13.63 -3.43
N ARG A 472 -4.91 -14.64 -3.45
CA ARG A 472 -6.01 -14.81 -2.46
C ARG A 472 -5.83 -16.08 -1.66
N ASN A 473 -6.08 -16.00 -0.36
CA ASN A 473 -6.20 -17.16 0.52
C ASN A 473 -7.60 -17.80 0.36
N ASN A 474 -7.64 -19.13 0.25
CA ASN A 474 -8.88 -19.93 0.18
C ASN A 474 -9.90 -19.35 -0.82
N PRO A 475 -9.54 -19.15 -2.11
CA PRO A 475 -10.52 -18.81 -3.13
C PRO A 475 -11.54 -19.95 -3.18
N LYS A 476 -12.80 -19.65 -2.82
CA LYS A 476 -13.91 -20.57 -3.05
C LYS A 476 -14.04 -20.77 -4.56
N PHE A 477 -14.47 -21.96 -4.96
CA PHE A 477 -14.37 -22.44 -6.35
C PHE A 477 -15.31 -21.74 -7.37
N ASP A 478 -16.07 -20.73 -6.95
CA ASP A 478 -17.16 -20.13 -7.75
C ASP A 478 -16.76 -18.85 -8.52
N ASP A 479 -15.55 -18.30 -8.32
CA ASP A 479 -15.11 -17.03 -8.94
C ASP A 479 -14.31 -17.20 -10.27
N PHE A 480 -13.99 -18.42 -10.71
CA PHE A 480 -13.04 -18.65 -11.81
C PHE A 480 -13.43 -19.79 -12.78
N GLU A 481 -14.40 -19.54 -13.67
CA GLU A 481 -14.34 -20.17 -15.00
C GLU A 481 -13.21 -19.52 -15.81
N ILE A 482 -12.02 -20.15 -15.76
CA ILE A 482 -11.02 -19.97 -16.80
C ILE A 482 -11.60 -20.60 -18.06
N ARG A 483 -12.11 -19.77 -18.98
CA ARG A 483 -12.43 -20.22 -20.34
C ARG A 483 -11.13 -20.59 -21.04
N GLU A 484 -10.76 -21.86 -20.98
CA GLU A 484 -9.76 -22.41 -21.90
C GLU A 484 -10.26 -22.27 -23.33
N GLU A 485 -9.48 -21.61 -24.20
CA GLU A 485 -9.72 -21.56 -25.64
C GLU A 485 -9.54 -22.96 -26.26
N ASN A 486 -10.59 -23.78 -26.21
CA ASN A 486 -10.61 -25.13 -26.79
C ASN A 486 -11.99 -25.49 -27.38
N SER A 487 -12.47 -24.71 -28.37
CA SER A 487 -13.63 -25.11 -29.19
C SER A 487 -13.60 -24.63 -30.65
N MET A 488 -12.44 -24.65 -31.29
CA MET A 488 -12.38 -24.66 -32.75
C MET A 488 -12.65 -26.08 -33.29
N ARG A 489 -13.93 -26.44 -33.49
CA ARG A 489 -14.45 -27.27 -34.61
C ARG A 489 -15.94 -27.60 -34.47
N ASN A 490 -16.66 -27.39 -35.57
CA ASN A 490 -18.07 -27.73 -35.82
C ASN A 490 -19.05 -26.89 -34.97
N ILE A 491 -20.02 -26.17 -35.53
CA ILE A 491 -20.89 -26.57 -36.65
C ILE A 491 -21.03 -25.45 -37.69
N ASN A 492 -21.05 -25.82 -38.98
CA ASN A 492 -21.54 -24.96 -40.06
C ASN A 492 -23.06 -24.82 -39.96
N ASP A 493 -23.61 -23.60 -40.01
CA ASP A 493 -24.57 -23.28 -41.08
C ASP A 493 -24.81 -21.76 -41.25
N LYS A 494 -24.70 -21.30 -42.51
CA LYS A 494 -25.32 -20.11 -43.17
C LYS A 494 -25.32 -18.76 -42.41
N LYS A 495 -24.55 -17.78 -42.89
CA LYS A 495 -24.99 -16.66 -43.80
C LYS A 495 -26.08 -15.79 -43.15
N GLU A 496 -25.94 -14.46 -43.07
CA GLU A 496 -25.56 -13.55 -44.17
C GLU A 496 -24.52 -12.47 -43.79
N TYR A 497 -23.84 -11.95 -44.81
CA TYR A 497 -23.03 -10.72 -44.74
C TYR A 497 -23.92 -9.49 -44.86
N ASN A 498 -23.50 -8.39 -44.22
CA ASN A 498 -23.48 -7.08 -44.91
C ASN A 498 -22.24 -6.30 -44.47
N ASN A 499 -21.53 -5.74 -45.46
CA ASN A 499 -20.35 -4.90 -45.27
C ASN A 499 -20.75 -3.43 -45.16
N GLU A 500 -19.88 -2.64 -44.52
CA GLU A 500 -19.57 -1.19 -44.66
C GLU A 500 -19.08 -0.74 -43.26
N LEU A 501 -17.80 -0.57 -42.94
CA LEU A 501 -16.65 0.00 -43.67
C LEU A 501 -16.85 1.48 -44.03
N MET A 502 -16.38 2.37 -43.16
CA MET A 502 -15.71 3.67 -43.40
C MET A 502 -15.35 4.24 -42.01
N VAL A 503 -14.06 4.36 -41.65
CA VAL A 503 -13.06 5.39 -42.00
C VAL A 503 -13.05 6.56 -41.01
N SER A 504 -11.83 6.84 -40.55
CA SER A 504 -11.40 7.90 -39.65
C SER A 504 -11.05 9.20 -40.38
N GLU A 505 -11.30 10.34 -39.75
CA GLU A 505 -10.55 11.62 -39.77
C GLU A 505 -11.44 12.66 -39.06
N GLN A 506 -11.11 13.21 -37.88
CA GLN A 506 -10.09 14.24 -37.61
C GLN A 506 -10.13 15.42 -38.58
N LEU A 507 -10.48 16.60 -38.06
CA LEU A 507 -10.11 17.90 -38.64
C LEU A 507 -9.82 18.89 -37.50
N TYR A 508 -8.69 19.58 -37.64
CA TYR A 508 -8.17 20.63 -36.77
C TYR A 508 -8.86 21.97 -37.08
N ILE A 509 -8.84 22.90 -36.11
CA ILE A 509 -8.69 24.35 -36.39
C ILE A 509 -7.68 24.90 -35.36
N GLU A 510 -6.62 25.50 -35.88
CA GLU A 510 -5.68 26.38 -35.18
C GLU A 510 -6.17 27.84 -35.38
N GLU A 511 -6.01 28.72 -34.39
CA GLU A 511 -5.92 30.17 -34.63
C GLU A 511 -4.82 30.75 -33.72
N GLU A 512 -3.96 31.59 -34.31
CA GLU A 512 -2.78 32.20 -33.69
C GLU A 512 -3.12 33.53 -32.97
N GLU A 513 -2.17 34.03 -32.18
CA GLU A 513 -2.24 35.33 -31.48
C GLU A 513 -1.87 36.48 -32.43
N GLU A 514 -2.44 37.69 -32.22
CA GLU A 514 -1.69 38.95 -32.39
C GLU A 514 -2.36 40.08 -31.58
N GLU A 515 -1.54 41.03 -31.11
CA GLU A 515 -1.89 42.14 -30.20
C GLU A 515 -2.22 43.43 -30.97
N GLU A 516 -3.00 44.36 -30.39
CA GLU A 516 -2.68 45.82 -30.34
C GLU A 516 -3.74 46.63 -29.54
N GLU A 517 -3.43 47.91 -29.31
CA GLU A 517 -3.85 48.73 -28.14
C GLU A 517 -5.15 49.57 -28.31
N ASP A 518 -5.48 50.30 -27.23
CA ASP A 518 -6.52 51.34 -27.03
C ASP A 518 -6.84 52.22 -28.28
N ASP A 519 -8.05 52.74 -28.51
CA ASP A 519 -8.66 53.78 -27.65
C ASP A 519 -10.13 54.16 -28.02
N ASP A 520 -10.81 54.75 -27.03
CA ASP A 520 -11.94 55.71 -27.01
C ASP A 520 -13.33 55.56 -27.73
N ASP A 521 -14.34 56.05 -26.99
CA ASP A 521 -15.65 56.64 -27.30
C ASP A 521 -16.84 55.83 -27.91
N GLY A 522 -18.06 56.18 -27.44
CA GLY A 522 -19.12 56.45 -28.43
C GLY A 522 -20.40 55.60 -28.55
N LYS A 523 -21.08 55.22 -27.45
CA LYS A 523 -22.57 55.04 -27.39
C LYS A 523 -23.29 53.98 -28.29
N LYS A 524 -23.87 52.98 -27.60
CA LYS A 524 -25.25 52.43 -27.77
C LYS A 524 -25.88 52.32 -29.18
N LYS A 525 -26.27 51.09 -29.55
CA LYS A 525 -27.68 50.79 -29.88
C LYS A 525 -28.09 49.32 -29.66
N ILE A 526 -29.26 49.17 -29.04
CA ILE A 526 -30.00 47.93 -28.82
C ILE A 526 -30.74 47.56 -30.11
N TYR A 527 -30.87 46.26 -30.45
CA TYR A 527 -32.11 45.71 -31.02
C TYR A 527 -32.34 44.24 -30.68
N GLN A 528 -33.61 43.83 -30.74
CA GLN A 528 -34.16 42.63 -30.09
C GLN A 528 -34.45 41.48 -31.05
N ILE A 529 -34.26 40.26 -30.55
CA ILE A 529 -35.18 39.09 -30.61
C ILE A 529 -35.94 38.83 -31.92
N LYS A 530 -35.80 37.60 -32.45
CA LYS A 530 -36.96 36.84 -33.00
C LYS A 530 -36.78 35.33 -32.97
N ARG A 531 -37.45 34.68 -32.01
CA ARG A 531 -37.87 33.27 -32.13
C ARG A 531 -38.97 33.18 -33.19
N LYS A 532 -38.97 32.12 -34.01
CA LYS A 532 -40.19 31.61 -34.67
C LYS A 532 -40.21 30.08 -34.66
N LYS A 533 -41.33 29.51 -34.23
CA LYS A 533 -41.69 28.08 -34.33
C LYS A 533 -42.62 27.88 -35.53
N THR A 534 -42.43 26.76 -36.25
CA THR A 534 -43.47 25.86 -36.82
C THR A 534 -42.68 24.61 -37.27
N GLU A 535 -42.88 23.37 -36.81
CA GLU A 535 -44.05 22.56 -36.45
C GLU A 535 -44.78 21.95 -37.67
N TYR A 536 -44.45 20.69 -37.96
CA TYR A 536 -45.12 19.57 -38.69
C TYR A 536 -43.96 18.59 -39.03
N TYR A 537 -43.96 17.28 -38.76
CA TYR A 537 -45.06 16.31 -38.68
C TYR A 537 -45.10 15.52 -37.36
N LYS A 538 -46.31 15.38 -36.79
CA LYS A 538 -46.69 14.21 -35.98
C LYS A 538 -47.29 13.16 -36.91
N ASN A 539 -46.81 11.92 -36.86
CA ASN A 539 -47.52 10.63 -37.05
C ASN A 539 -46.58 9.57 -37.64
N GLU A 540 -45.97 8.71 -36.80
CA GLU A 540 -45.78 7.28 -37.16
C GLU A 540 -45.23 6.39 -36.01
N LEU A 541 -44.62 6.95 -34.96
CA LEU A 541 -44.03 6.19 -33.85
C LEU A 541 -45.04 5.60 -32.82
N LEU A 542 -46.34 5.66 -33.09
CA LEU A 542 -47.42 5.21 -32.19
C LEU A 542 -47.99 3.83 -32.54
N LYS A 543 -47.21 2.97 -33.22
CA LYS A 543 -47.70 1.68 -33.78
C LYS A 543 -46.84 0.43 -33.55
N LYS A 544 -45.77 0.48 -32.75
CA LYS A 544 -44.99 -0.71 -32.36
C LYS A 544 -44.60 -0.69 -30.87
N LEU A 545 -45.54 -1.07 -30.00
CA LEU A 545 -45.31 -1.52 -28.61
C LEU A 545 -46.64 -2.00 -27.97
N LYS A 546 -47.23 -3.10 -28.48
CA LYS A 546 -48.35 -3.84 -27.83
C LYS A 546 -48.39 -5.32 -28.24
N THR A 547 -47.55 -6.10 -27.58
CA THR A 547 -47.52 -7.57 -27.37
C THR A 547 -46.27 -7.76 -26.50
N ILE A 548 -46.32 -8.28 -25.27
CA ILE A 548 -46.84 -9.58 -24.84
C ILE A 548 -47.42 -9.51 -23.40
N ASP A 549 -48.60 -10.11 -23.25
CA ASP A 549 -49.23 -10.86 -22.14
C ASP A 549 -49.37 -10.37 -20.68
N LEU A 550 -50.56 -10.71 -20.16
CA LEU A 550 -51.04 -10.67 -18.77
C LEU A 550 -50.83 -12.03 -18.06
N CYS A 551 -51.18 -12.05 -16.76
CA CYS A 551 -51.18 -13.12 -15.74
C CYS A 551 -49.98 -13.03 -14.77
N ASP A 552 -50.10 -13.06 -13.44
CA ASP A 552 -51.25 -12.95 -12.50
C ASP A 552 -50.70 -12.76 -11.05
N SER A 553 -51.41 -12.34 -9.99
CA SER A 553 -52.82 -11.95 -9.76
C SER A 553 -52.96 -11.04 -8.51
N ASN A 554 -54.18 -10.53 -8.24
CA ASN A 554 -54.81 -10.26 -6.92
C ASN A 554 -53.97 -9.77 -5.71
N TYR A 555 -54.33 -8.60 -5.13
CA TYR A 555 -55.23 -8.57 -3.95
C TYR A 555 -55.76 -7.15 -3.67
N GLU A 556 -56.88 -7.07 -2.92
CA GLU A 556 -57.75 -5.89 -2.83
C GLU A 556 -57.36 -4.82 -1.79
N HIS A 557 -57.95 -3.64 -1.96
CA HIS A 557 -58.00 -2.53 -1.01
C HIS A 557 -58.49 -2.90 0.41
N LYS A 558 -58.02 -2.17 1.42
CA LYS A 558 -58.88 -1.20 2.15
C LYS A 558 -58.11 -0.17 2.99
N GLN A 559 -58.79 0.97 3.20
CA GLN A 559 -58.47 2.01 4.18
C GLN A 559 -58.38 1.39 5.59
N VAL A 560 -57.57 1.85 6.53
CA VAL A 560 -57.30 3.24 6.98
C VAL A 560 -55.82 3.45 7.28
#